data_AF-A0A7Z0SCT0-F1
#
_entry.id   AF-A0A7Z0SCT0-F1
#
_cell.length_a   1.000
_cell.length_b   1.000
_cell.length_c   1.000
_cell.angle_alpha   90.00
_cell.angle_beta   90.00
_cell.angle_gamma   90.00
#
_symmetry.space_group_name_H-M   'P 1'
#
loop_
_entity.id
_entity.type
_entity.pdbx_description
1 polymer ?
#
loop_
_entity_poly.entity_id
_entity_poly.type
_entity_poly.pdbx_seq_one_letter_code
_entity_poly.pdbx_strand_id
1 'polypeptide(L)'
;MPESVVDKAVAHAKKRIADGKSPFADAEPLTSPKGAVGIAQVMPGTAPEAAKLAGLEWDEYKYKNDPAYNKALGMAYFQKQLQDFGGNLAQTYAAYNAGPQAVRDYRDGTNVSGKNPKKITTPDGIPPFAETINYVNKNMREFAAGKGKAAAPTLAELKADLRDDPRLANNPSRLKAAETVLESEYKNMKDARKEADDKATDDILRELYANGGRLDAVPAAMRAALPGDKLSSVMNFADQVAKNGGATHSPEAWAAVLSLPREQLADMTPLDFYQQFRPMLDDAHLEKGYALIADAHGSASDKHLEIISVASRVKDAAIINGLLPEKGTPDKAQLQKFSQFERAVDDRVRRFEQTDLAGKRKANSQELQLIIDTMVLDTAKVPEWFTDPDIPVAVMTPDQLADAYVVVDGDEVKLTSIPTSQRAVIASKLQARGMPITEQRIAELWVAAGRPQ
;
A
#
# COMPACT_ATOMS: atom_id res chain seq x y z
N MET A 1 8.17 -26.97 -5.10
CA MET A 1 8.50 -27.65 -3.82
C MET A 1 9.66 -26.91 -3.18
N PRO A 2 9.68 -26.71 -1.86
CA PRO A 2 10.77 -26.04 -1.19
C PRO A 2 12.07 -26.82 -1.39
N GLU A 3 13.17 -26.13 -1.75
CA GLU A 3 14.53 -26.70 -1.89
C GLU A 3 14.95 -27.51 -0.66
N SER A 4 14.43 -27.21 0.53
CA SER A 4 14.77 -27.89 1.78
C SER A 4 14.47 -29.41 1.82
N VAL A 5 13.70 -29.95 0.86
CA VAL A 5 13.49 -31.41 0.72
C VAL A 5 14.38 -32.04 -0.36
N VAL A 6 14.71 -31.27 -1.40
CA VAL A 6 15.70 -31.66 -2.43
C VAL A 6 17.11 -31.70 -1.80
N ASP A 7 17.44 -30.73 -0.96
CA ASP A 7 18.71 -30.66 -0.23
C ASP A 7 18.86 -31.80 0.78
N LYS A 8 17.77 -32.24 1.42
CA LYS A 8 17.78 -33.42 2.29
C LYS A 8 18.01 -34.71 1.51
N ALA A 9 17.43 -34.83 0.31
CA ALA A 9 17.66 -35.98 -0.57
C ALA A 9 19.11 -36.01 -1.09
N VAL A 10 19.65 -34.84 -1.47
CA VAL A 10 21.04 -34.68 -1.90
C VAL A 10 22.01 -34.92 -0.75
N ALA A 11 21.71 -34.46 0.47
CA ALA A 11 22.51 -34.71 1.67
C ALA A 11 22.49 -36.19 2.09
N HIS A 12 21.34 -36.86 1.98
CA HIS A 12 21.21 -38.29 2.25
C HIS A 12 21.96 -39.14 1.22
N ALA A 13 21.88 -38.79 -0.07
CA ALA A 13 22.65 -39.43 -1.14
C ALA A 13 24.16 -39.22 -0.95
N LYS A 14 24.60 -37.99 -0.62
CA LYS A 14 26.00 -37.67 -0.28
C LYS A 14 26.50 -38.47 0.92
N LYS A 15 25.68 -38.66 1.97
CA LYS A 15 26.02 -39.45 3.16
C LYS A 15 26.23 -40.93 2.83
N ARG A 16 25.38 -41.54 2.00
CA ARG A 16 25.55 -42.95 1.59
C ARG A 16 26.79 -43.18 0.71
N ILE A 17 27.08 -42.22 -0.16
CA ILE A 17 28.32 -42.22 -0.96
C ILE A 17 29.55 -42.14 -0.03
N ALA A 18 29.49 -41.31 1.02
CA ALA A 18 30.53 -41.23 2.03
C ALA A 18 30.66 -42.50 2.89
N ASP A 19 29.55 -43.22 3.12
CA ASP A 19 29.51 -44.49 3.87
C ASP A 19 29.78 -45.73 2.98
N GLY A 20 30.21 -45.56 1.72
CA GLY A 20 30.56 -46.65 0.80
C GLY A 20 29.38 -47.49 0.29
N LYS A 21 28.15 -46.96 0.39
CA LYS A 21 26.91 -47.65 -0.02
C LYS A 21 26.39 -47.10 -1.35
N SER A 22 25.81 -47.97 -2.18
CA SER A 22 25.15 -47.55 -3.43
C SER A 22 24.01 -46.54 -3.13
N PRO A 23 23.90 -45.45 -3.92
CA PRO A 23 22.85 -44.46 -3.78
C PRO A 23 21.45 -44.99 -4.17
N PHE A 24 21.36 -46.16 -4.81
CA PHE A 24 20.10 -46.69 -5.39
C PHE A 24 19.81 -48.16 -5.08
N ALA A 25 20.66 -48.86 -4.32
CA ALA A 25 20.37 -50.23 -3.89
C ALA A 25 19.76 -50.24 -2.48
N ASP A 26 18.54 -50.79 -2.39
CA ASP A 26 17.76 -51.06 -1.17
C ASP A 26 17.47 -49.82 -0.30
N ALA A 27 17.01 -48.73 -0.93
CA ALA A 27 16.58 -47.54 -0.21
C ALA A 27 15.21 -47.76 0.45
N GLU A 28 15.16 -47.76 1.77
CA GLU A 28 13.90 -47.39 2.43
C GLU A 28 13.56 -45.95 2.02
N PRO A 29 12.33 -45.66 1.58
CA PRO A 29 11.90 -44.32 1.18
C PRO A 29 12.20 -43.29 2.27
N LEU A 30 12.52 -42.04 1.89
CA LEU A 30 12.67 -40.92 2.84
C LEU A 30 11.34 -40.71 3.58
N THR A 31 11.22 -41.33 4.76
CA THR A 31 9.96 -41.47 5.49
C THR A 31 10.01 -40.57 6.72
N SER A 32 9.04 -39.66 6.85
CA SER A 32 8.92 -38.84 8.07
C SER A 32 8.55 -39.73 9.26
N PRO A 33 8.73 -39.28 10.52
CA PRO A 33 8.25 -40.01 11.70
C PRO A 33 6.76 -40.38 11.67
N LYS A 34 5.97 -39.72 10.80
CA LYS A 34 4.53 -39.94 10.61
C LYS A 34 4.18 -40.72 9.34
N GLY A 35 5.18 -41.21 8.61
CA GLY A 35 4.97 -42.06 7.43
C GLY A 35 4.91 -41.33 6.08
N ALA A 36 5.22 -40.04 6.01
CA ALA A 36 5.24 -39.30 4.74
C ALA A 36 6.45 -39.70 3.90
N VAL A 37 6.25 -40.05 2.62
CA VAL A 37 7.25 -40.70 1.77
C VAL A 37 7.77 -39.76 0.68
N GLY A 38 9.09 -39.77 0.50
CA GLY A 38 9.78 -39.23 -0.66
C GLY A 38 9.99 -37.71 -0.63
N ILE A 39 10.54 -37.20 -1.73
CA ILE A 39 10.95 -35.80 -1.96
C ILE A 39 9.80 -34.78 -1.80
N ALA A 40 8.56 -35.19 -2.03
CA ALA A 40 7.40 -34.33 -1.82
C ALA A 40 6.78 -34.47 -0.43
N GLN A 41 7.25 -35.42 0.38
CA GLN A 41 6.68 -35.75 1.70
C GLN A 41 5.16 -35.96 1.64
N VAL A 42 4.71 -36.75 0.66
CA VAL A 42 3.29 -37.09 0.49
C VAL A 42 2.93 -38.21 1.48
N MET A 43 1.72 -38.19 2.03
CA MET A 43 1.23 -39.22 2.96
C MET A 43 0.70 -40.44 2.19
N PRO A 44 0.86 -41.69 2.70
CA PRO A 44 0.36 -42.89 2.01
C PRO A 44 -1.14 -42.86 1.72
N GLY A 45 -1.95 -42.33 2.65
CA GLY A 45 -3.39 -42.16 2.45
C GLY A 45 -3.77 -41.10 1.40
N THR A 46 -2.86 -40.18 1.07
CA THR A 46 -3.06 -39.10 0.09
C THR A 46 -2.52 -39.46 -1.29
N ALA A 47 -1.57 -40.39 -1.35
CA ALA A 47 -0.81 -40.70 -2.54
C ALA A 47 -1.65 -41.25 -3.73
N PRO A 48 -2.69 -42.08 -3.52
CA PRO A 48 -3.58 -42.50 -4.61
C PRO A 48 -4.38 -41.35 -5.23
N GLU A 49 -4.88 -40.42 -4.41
CA GLU A 49 -5.58 -39.22 -4.89
C GLU A 49 -4.60 -38.29 -5.64
N ALA A 50 -3.40 -38.10 -5.09
CA ALA A 50 -2.35 -37.30 -5.70
C ALA A 50 -1.94 -37.85 -7.08
N ALA A 51 -1.91 -39.17 -7.27
CA ALA A 51 -1.61 -39.79 -8.56
C ALA A 51 -2.72 -39.50 -9.59
N LYS A 52 -3.98 -39.64 -9.17
CA LYS A 52 -5.14 -39.29 -10.02
C LYS A 52 -5.10 -37.81 -10.42
N LEU A 53 -4.78 -36.91 -9.49
CA LEU A 53 -4.64 -35.48 -9.75
C LEU A 53 -3.49 -35.16 -10.71
N ALA A 54 -2.40 -35.94 -10.64
CA ALA A 54 -1.25 -35.84 -11.55
C ALA A 54 -1.50 -36.48 -12.93
N GLY A 55 -2.65 -37.14 -13.16
CA GLY A 55 -2.91 -37.89 -14.39
C GLY A 55 -2.06 -39.15 -14.53
N LEU A 56 -1.60 -39.71 -13.41
CA LEU A 56 -0.76 -40.90 -13.35
C LEU A 56 -1.54 -42.07 -12.74
N GLU A 57 -1.32 -43.28 -13.24
CA GLU A 57 -1.82 -44.48 -12.58
C GLU A 57 -1.10 -44.69 -11.24
N TRP A 58 -1.87 -45.00 -10.19
CA TRP A 58 -1.32 -45.21 -8.85
C TRP A 58 -0.38 -46.41 -8.81
N ASP A 59 0.89 -46.14 -8.54
CA ASP A 59 1.95 -47.14 -8.36
C ASP A 59 2.67 -46.90 -7.03
N GLU A 60 2.44 -47.79 -6.05
CA GLU A 60 3.03 -47.70 -4.71
C GLU A 60 4.56 -47.87 -4.74
N TYR A 61 5.08 -48.66 -5.68
CA TYR A 61 6.52 -48.87 -5.82
C TYR A 61 7.19 -47.60 -6.34
N LYS A 62 6.65 -46.96 -7.38
CA LYS A 62 7.16 -45.67 -7.88
C LYS A 62 6.97 -44.54 -6.86
N TYR A 63 5.86 -44.54 -6.13
CA TYR A 63 5.65 -43.59 -5.04
C TYR A 63 6.78 -43.61 -4.00
N LYS A 64 7.28 -44.80 -3.65
CA LYS A 64 8.37 -45.00 -2.69
C LYS A 64 9.76 -44.80 -3.29
N ASN A 65 9.96 -45.19 -4.55
CA ASN A 65 11.29 -45.38 -5.12
C ASN A 65 11.62 -44.46 -6.31
N ASP A 66 10.65 -43.74 -6.89
CA ASP A 66 10.84 -42.82 -8.01
C ASP A 66 10.65 -41.35 -7.56
N PRO A 67 11.73 -40.57 -7.46
CA PRO A 67 11.67 -39.17 -7.05
C PRO A 67 10.86 -38.28 -7.99
N ALA A 68 10.84 -38.56 -9.29
CA ALA A 68 10.09 -37.77 -10.27
C ALA A 68 8.59 -38.04 -10.14
N TYR A 69 8.22 -39.32 -9.97
CA TYR A 69 6.85 -39.72 -9.68
C TYR A 69 6.35 -39.11 -8.36
N ASN A 70 7.14 -39.22 -7.29
CA ASN A 70 6.79 -38.65 -5.98
C ASN A 70 6.64 -37.11 -6.03
N LYS A 71 7.51 -36.42 -6.78
CA LYS A 71 7.42 -34.97 -7.03
C LYS A 71 6.16 -34.58 -7.80
N ALA A 72 5.79 -35.32 -8.84
CA ALA A 72 4.59 -35.07 -9.63
C ALA A 72 3.33 -35.17 -8.77
N LEU A 73 3.23 -36.21 -7.94
CA LEU A 73 2.15 -36.40 -6.96
C LEU A 73 2.07 -35.21 -5.99
N GLY A 74 3.19 -34.81 -5.40
CA GLY A 74 3.26 -33.68 -4.48
C GLY A 74 2.81 -32.35 -5.09
N MET A 75 3.25 -32.07 -6.32
CA MET A 75 2.88 -30.85 -7.04
C MET A 75 1.39 -30.82 -7.37
N ALA A 76 0.84 -31.92 -7.90
CA ALA A 76 -0.58 -32.00 -8.24
C ALA A 76 -1.47 -31.86 -7.01
N TYR A 77 -1.11 -32.53 -5.91
CA TYR A 77 -1.85 -32.41 -4.66
C TYR A 77 -1.76 -31.00 -4.06
N PHE A 78 -0.56 -30.40 -3.99
CA PHE A 78 -0.40 -29.03 -3.48
C PHE A 78 -1.20 -28.01 -4.30
N GLN A 79 -1.22 -28.14 -5.63
CA GLN A 79 -2.00 -27.27 -6.51
C GLN A 79 -3.51 -27.41 -6.29
N LYS A 80 -4.01 -28.62 -6.06
CA LYS A 80 -5.41 -28.86 -5.69
C LYS A 80 -5.76 -28.18 -4.36
N GLN A 81 -4.90 -28.32 -3.35
CA GLN A 81 -5.10 -27.65 -2.07
C GLN A 81 -5.11 -26.13 -2.21
N LEU A 82 -4.21 -25.57 -3.02
CA LEU A 82 -4.18 -24.13 -3.26
C LEU A 82 -5.48 -23.61 -3.87
N GLN A 83 -6.08 -24.36 -4.80
CA GLN A 83 -7.39 -24.02 -5.37
C GLN A 83 -8.51 -24.13 -4.33
N ASP A 84 -8.55 -25.22 -3.56
CA ASP A 84 -9.60 -25.50 -2.60
C ASP A 84 -9.66 -24.52 -1.42
N PHE A 85 -8.54 -23.88 -1.12
CA PHE A 85 -8.42 -22.82 -0.10
C PHE A 85 -8.37 -21.41 -0.73
N GLY A 86 -8.86 -21.24 -1.96
CA GLY A 86 -9.03 -19.93 -2.58
C GLY A 86 -7.73 -19.15 -2.77
N GLY A 87 -6.60 -19.85 -2.95
CA GLY A 87 -5.27 -19.24 -3.04
C GLY A 87 -4.62 -18.91 -1.70
N ASN A 88 -5.25 -19.22 -0.56
CA ASN A 88 -4.66 -18.99 0.76
C ASN A 88 -3.49 -19.95 1.00
N LEU A 89 -2.26 -19.45 0.82
CA LEU A 89 -1.05 -20.25 0.87
C LEU A 89 -0.76 -20.83 2.27
N ALA A 90 -1.09 -20.10 3.33
CA ALA A 90 -0.92 -20.55 4.71
C ALA A 90 -1.86 -21.73 5.04
N GLN A 91 -3.14 -21.61 4.65
CA GLN A 91 -4.11 -22.71 4.75
C GLN A 91 -3.75 -23.87 3.83
N THR A 92 -3.12 -23.61 2.68
CA THR A 92 -2.62 -24.65 1.77
C THR A 92 -1.49 -25.45 2.41
N TYR A 93 -0.49 -24.79 3.01
CA TYR A 93 0.56 -25.47 3.77
C TYR A 93 0.00 -26.20 5.00
N ALA A 94 -0.99 -25.61 5.68
CA ALA A 94 -1.68 -26.26 6.78
C ALA A 94 -2.44 -27.50 6.32
N ALA A 95 -3.11 -27.45 5.18
CA ALA A 95 -3.86 -28.57 4.62
C ALA A 95 -2.95 -29.67 4.09
N TYR A 96 -1.79 -29.29 3.55
CA TYR A 96 -0.76 -30.23 3.12
C TYR A 96 -0.16 -30.99 4.32
N ASN A 97 -0.05 -30.34 5.48
CA ASN A 97 0.52 -30.95 6.69
C ASN A 97 -0.52 -31.68 7.58
N ALA A 98 -1.64 -31.03 7.89
CA ALA A 98 -2.65 -31.51 8.84
C ALA A 98 -3.85 -32.23 8.16
N GLY A 99 -3.96 -32.08 6.84
CA GLY A 99 -5.08 -32.54 6.02
C GLY A 99 -6.14 -31.44 5.80
N PRO A 100 -6.78 -31.37 4.61
CA PRO A 100 -7.76 -30.34 4.28
C PRO A 100 -8.93 -30.26 5.24
N GLN A 101 -9.46 -31.42 5.65
CA GLN A 101 -10.64 -31.44 6.52
C GLN A 101 -10.34 -30.85 7.91
N ALA A 102 -9.11 -30.99 8.41
CA ALA A 102 -8.71 -30.38 9.68
C ALA A 102 -8.71 -28.84 9.56
N VAL A 103 -8.18 -28.31 8.47
CA VAL A 103 -8.19 -26.85 8.23
C VAL A 103 -9.62 -26.33 8.09
N ARG A 104 -10.50 -27.05 7.37
CA ARG A 104 -11.93 -26.69 7.29
C ARG A 104 -12.61 -26.74 8.66
N ASP A 105 -12.31 -27.75 9.48
CA ASP A 105 -12.85 -27.88 10.83
C ASP A 105 -12.48 -26.72 11.75
N TYR A 106 -11.23 -26.26 11.70
CA TYR A 106 -10.78 -25.11 12.48
C TYR A 106 -11.18 -23.77 11.88
N ARG A 107 -11.50 -23.71 10.59
CA ARG A 107 -12.10 -22.52 9.96
C ARG A 107 -13.58 -22.38 10.32
N ASP A 108 -14.33 -23.49 10.27
CA ASP A 108 -15.79 -23.50 10.33
C ASP A 108 -16.34 -23.87 11.73
N GLY A 109 -15.47 -24.23 12.67
CA GLY A 109 -15.88 -24.67 14.01
C GLY A 109 -16.56 -26.04 13.99
N THR A 110 -16.12 -26.94 13.10
CA THR A 110 -16.64 -28.31 12.98
C THR A 110 -15.62 -29.34 13.47
N ASN A 111 -15.98 -30.62 13.48
CA ASN A 111 -15.08 -31.72 13.86
C ASN A 111 -15.24 -32.95 12.95
N VAL A 112 -15.39 -32.73 11.66
CA VAL A 112 -15.60 -33.81 10.67
C VAL A 112 -14.36 -34.70 10.58
N SER A 113 -13.17 -34.13 10.72
CA SER A 113 -11.90 -34.85 10.71
C SER A 113 -11.59 -35.55 12.03
N GLY A 114 -12.38 -35.32 13.09
CA GLY A 114 -12.10 -35.76 14.45
C GLY A 114 -10.94 -35.04 15.15
N LYS A 115 -10.29 -34.07 14.50
CA LYS A 115 -9.09 -33.39 15.03
C LYS A 115 -9.38 -32.06 15.73
N ASN A 116 -10.62 -31.56 15.70
CA ASN A 116 -11.10 -30.37 16.40
C ASN A 116 -12.23 -30.73 17.40
N PRO A 117 -11.97 -31.53 18.45
CA PRO A 117 -13.03 -32.03 19.34
C PRO A 117 -13.79 -30.93 20.09
N LYS A 118 -13.16 -29.77 20.26
CA LYS A 118 -13.76 -28.60 20.91
C LYS A 118 -14.56 -27.71 19.96
N LYS A 119 -14.58 -28.03 18.65
CA LYS A 119 -15.30 -27.27 17.62
C LYS A 119 -14.94 -25.78 17.64
N ILE A 120 -13.67 -25.48 17.93
CA ILE A 120 -13.20 -24.11 18.03
C ILE A 120 -12.83 -23.59 16.63
N THR A 121 -13.01 -22.29 16.43
CA THR A 121 -12.49 -21.61 15.25
C THR A 121 -11.13 -20.98 15.55
N THR A 122 -10.21 -21.01 14.60
CA THR A 122 -8.99 -20.19 14.64
C THR A 122 -9.11 -19.01 13.66
N PRO A 123 -8.56 -17.82 14.00
CA PRO A 123 -8.69 -16.63 13.15
C PRO A 123 -8.16 -16.81 11.72
N ASP A 124 -7.16 -17.66 11.53
CA ASP A 124 -6.50 -17.97 10.27
C ASP A 124 -6.97 -19.31 9.66
N GLY A 125 -7.87 -20.03 10.33
CA GLY A 125 -8.27 -21.39 9.99
C GLY A 125 -7.15 -22.42 10.11
N ILE A 126 -5.97 -22.06 10.64
CA ILE A 126 -4.84 -22.96 10.82
C ILE A 126 -5.10 -23.78 12.10
N PRO A 127 -5.05 -25.12 12.04
CA PRO A 127 -5.15 -25.94 13.23
C PRO A 127 -4.05 -25.57 14.25
N PRO A 128 -4.37 -25.39 15.55
CA PRO A 128 -3.43 -25.00 16.59
C PRO A 128 -2.53 -26.17 17.02
N PHE A 129 -2.07 -26.97 16.05
CA PHE A 129 -1.09 -28.01 16.24
C PHE A 129 0.29 -27.39 16.08
N ALA A 130 1.15 -27.53 17.10
CA ALA A 130 2.49 -26.93 17.08
C ALA A 130 3.29 -27.30 15.82
N GLU A 131 3.17 -28.54 15.34
CA GLU A 131 3.80 -29.00 14.10
C GLU A 131 3.28 -28.28 12.86
N THR A 132 1.96 -28.09 12.76
CA THR A 132 1.33 -27.42 11.62
C THR A 132 1.67 -25.94 11.60
N ILE A 133 1.64 -25.27 12.75
CA ILE A 133 2.09 -23.88 12.90
C ILE A 133 3.56 -23.74 12.48
N ASN A 134 4.44 -24.61 12.96
CA ASN A 134 5.86 -24.58 12.61
C ASN A 134 6.08 -24.85 11.11
N TYR A 135 5.33 -25.79 10.53
CA TYR A 135 5.39 -26.11 9.11
C TYR A 135 4.93 -24.94 8.25
N VAL A 136 3.80 -24.32 8.58
CA VAL A 136 3.30 -23.14 7.86
C VAL A 136 4.31 -22.00 7.99
N ASN A 137 4.76 -21.66 9.20
CA ASN A 137 5.70 -20.57 9.42
C ASN A 137 7.02 -20.77 8.66
N LYS A 138 7.57 -21.99 8.66
CA LYS A 138 8.78 -22.30 7.91
C LYS A 138 8.56 -22.11 6.41
N ASN A 139 7.52 -22.71 5.84
CA ASN A 139 7.30 -22.68 4.40
C ASN A 139 6.85 -21.30 3.90
N MET A 140 6.09 -20.55 4.71
CA MET A 140 5.77 -19.15 4.43
C MET A 140 7.02 -18.28 4.46
N ARG A 141 7.98 -18.52 5.37
CA ARG A 141 9.29 -17.84 5.36
C ARG A 141 10.13 -18.21 4.14
N GLU A 142 10.14 -19.48 3.73
CA GLU A 142 10.87 -19.93 2.53
C GLU A 142 10.26 -19.36 1.24
N PHE A 143 8.92 -19.33 1.15
CA PHE A 143 8.20 -18.66 0.07
C PHE A 143 8.48 -17.15 0.06
N ALA A 144 8.44 -16.52 1.25
CA ALA A 144 8.73 -15.10 1.42
C ALA A 144 10.15 -14.72 0.98
N ALA A 145 11.11 -15.60 1.24
CA ALA A 145 12.51 -15.45 0.83
C ALA A 145 12.75 -15.75 -0.67
N GLY A 146 11.70 -15.95 -1.48
CA GLY A 146 11.81 -16.19 -2.92
C GLY A 146 12.40 -17.56 -3.29
N LYS A 147 12.43 -18.52 -2.36
CA LYS A 147 12.96 -19.88 -2.61
C LYS A 147 12.00 -20.64 -3.51
N GLY A 148 12.25 -20.52 -4.81
CA GLY A 148 11.43 -20.97 -5.93
C GLY A 148 11.90 -20.39 -7.28
N LYS A 149 12.65 -19.27 -7.24
CA LYS A 149 13.60 -18.86 -8.29
C LYS A 149 15.01 -19.20 -7.79
N ALA A 150 15.93 -19.56 -8.70
CA ALA A 150 17.33 -19.79 -8.33
C ALA A 150 17.86 -18.58 -7.53
N ALA A 151 18.50 -18.83 -6.38
CA ALA A 151 19.02 -17.77 -5.53
C ALA A 151 20.05 -16.93 -6.32
N ALA A 152 19.88 -15.61 -6.29
CA ALA A 152 20.91 -14.72 -6.83
C ALA A 152 22.17 -14.86 -5.96
N PRO A 153 23.37 -14.99 -6.57
CA PRO A 153 24.61 -15.20 -5.83
C PRO A 153 24.89 -14.02 -4.91
N THR A 154 25.35 -14.30 -3.70
CA THR A 154 25.73 -13.30 -2.71
C THR A 154 26.98 -12.56 -3.13
N LEU A 155 27.18 -11.32 -2.64
CA LEU A 155 28.42 -10.59 -2.88
C LEU A 155 29.67 -11.36 -2.43
N ALA A 156 29.55 -12.18 -1.38
CA ALA A 156 30.64 -13.02 -0.89
C ALA A 156 30.99 -14.15 -1.89
N GLU A 157 29.97 -14.80 -2.46
CA GLU A 157 30.14 -15.83 -3.50
C GLU A 157 30.73 -15.23 -4.78
N LEU A 158 30.21 -14.08 -5.23
CA LEU A 158 30.74 -13.39 -6.41
C LEU A 158 32.19 -12.91 -6.23
N LYS A 159 32.57 -12.49 -5.02
CA LYS A 159 33.96 -12.16 -4.68
C LYS A 159 34.86 -13.40 -4.61
N ALA A 160 34.34 -14.53 -4.15
CA ALA A 160 35.06 -15.79 -4.18
C ALA A 160 35.34 -16.21 -5.64
N ASP A 161 34.33 -16.14 -6.51
CA ASP A 161 34.46 -16.45 -7.94
C ASP A 161 35.51 -15.53 -8.63
N LEU A 162 35.53 -14.23 -8.28
CA LEU A 162 36.54 -13.28 -8.79
C LEU A 162 37.98 -13.63 -8.36
N ARG A 163 38.15 -14.15 -7.13
CA ARG A 163 39.46 -14.55 -6.60
C ARG A 163 39.96 -15.84 -7.24
N ASP A 164 39.03 -16.71 -7.59
CA ASP A 164 39.32 -17.99 -8.25
C ASP A 164 39.52 -17.83 -9.77
N ASP A 165 39.29 -16.63 -10.35
CA ASP A 165 39.53 -16.35 -11.77
C ASP A 165 41.05 -16.38 -12.09
N PRO A 166 41.52 -17.32 -12.92
CA PRO A 166 42.95 -17.45 -13.26
C PRO A 166 43.55 -16.20 -13.92
N ARG A 167 42.73 -15.33 -14.51
CA ARG A 167 43.14 -14.06 -15.14
C ARG A 167 43.42 -12.96 -14.12
N LEU A 168 42.94 -13.12 -12.88
CA LEU A 168 43.03 -12.16 -11.79
C LEU A 168 43.91 -12.65 -10.63
N ALA A 169 44.05 -13.97 -10.48
CA ALA A 169 44.77 -14.65 -9.38
C ALA A 169 46.20 -14.14 -9.13
N ASN A 170 46.89 -13.66 -10.15
CA ASN A 170 48.29 -13.20 -10.06
C ASN A 170 48.46 -11.66 -10.10
N ASN A 171 47.38 -10.88 -9.99
CA ASN A 171 47.44 -9.42 -10.03
C ASN A 171 46.55 -8.77 -8.95
N PRO A 172 47.10 -8.50 -7.74
CA PRO A 172 46.34 -7.98 -6.61
C PRO A 172 45.65 -6.63 -6.88
N SER A 173 46.29 -5.75 -7.65
CA SER A 173 45.71 -4.44 -8.01
C SER A 173 44.51 -4.58 -8.93
N ARG A 174 44.57 -5.50 -9.91
CA ARG A 174 43.46 -5.77 -10.83
C ARG A 174 42.30 -6.50 -10.13
N LEU A 175 42.60 -7.43 -9.22
CA LEU A 175 41.60 -8.08 -8.39
C LEU A 175 40.85 -7.07 -7.51
N LYS A 176 41.58 -6.16 -6.84
CA LYS A 176 40.96 -5.10 -6.02
C LYS A 176 40.05 -4.18 -6.84
N ALA A 177 40.48 -3.79 -8.04
CA ALA A 177 39.64 -2.99 -8.95
C ALA A 177 38.38 -3.74 -9.40
N ALA A 178 38.49 -5.05 -9.69
CA ALA A 178 37.36 -5.89 -10.05
C ALA A 178 36.37 -6.09 -8.88
N GLU A 179 36.87 -6.25 -7.65
CA GLU A 179 36.03 -6.30 -6.45
C GLU A 179 35.26 -4.99 -6.22
N THR A 180 35.89 -3.83 -6.43
CA THR A 180 35.21 -2.51 -6.31
C THR A 180 34.11 -2.33 -7.35
N VAL A 181 34.33 -2.74 -8.60
CA VAL A 181 33.30 -2.71 -9.65
C VAL A 181 32.16 -3.67 -9.29
N LEU A 182 32.48 -4.88 -8.86
CA LEU A 182 31.47 -5.86 -8.43
C LEU A 182 30.62 -5.35 -7.26
N GLU A 183 31.23 -4.71 -6.26
CA GLU A 183 30.50 -4.11 -5.13
C GLU A 183 29.51 -3.03 -5.60
N SER A 184 29.94 -2.16 -6.52
CA SER A 184 29.10 -1.12 -7.10
C SER A 184 27.94 -1.71 -7.90
N GLU A 185 28.23 -2.66 -8.79
CA GLU A 185 27.22 -3.34 -9.62
C GLU A 185 26.21 -4.12 -8.76
N TYR A 186 26.71 -4.81 -7.72
CA TYR A 186 25.86 -5.55 -6.79
C TYR A 186 24.94 -4.60 -6.00
N LYS A 187 25.44 -3.44 -5.56
CA LYS A 187 24.62 -2.41 -4.92
C LYS A 187 23.56 -1.89 -5.89
N ASN A 188 23.94 -1.51 -7.11
CA ASN A 188 23.01 -1.00 -8.13
C ASN A 188 21.92 -2.03 -8.46
N MET A 189 22.28 -3.32 -8.60
CA MET A 189 21.32 -4.40 -8.80
C MET A 189 20.35 -4.54 -7.62
N LYS A 190 20.87 -4.45 -6.39
CA LYS A 190 20.06 -4.59 -5.17
C LYS A 190 19.07 -3.43 -5.06
N ASP A 191 19.52 -2.21 -5.34
CA ASP A 191 18.69 -1.01 -5.31
C ASP A 191 17.61 -1.07 -6.41
N ALA A 192 17.97 -1.45 -7.63
CA ALA A 192 17.02 -1.65 -8.73
C ALA A 192 16.00 -2.76 -8.44
N ARG A 193 16.42 -3.84 -7.78
CA ARG A 193 15.50 -4.90 -7.35
C ARG A 193 14.55 -4.43 -6.26
N LYS A 194 15.04 -3.66 -5.28
CA LYS A 194 14.20 -3.05 -4.26
C LYS A 194 13.15 -2.14 -4.90
N GLU A 195 13.55 -1.30 -5.85
CA GLU A 195 12.63 -0.41 -6.57
C GLU A 195 11.57 -1.20 -7.34
N ALA A 196 11.95 -2.30 -8.00
CA ALA A 196 11.00 -3.18 -8.68
C ALA A 196 10.03 -3.89 -7.71
N ASP A 197 10.54 -4.33 -6.56
CA ASP A 197 9.78 -5.00 -5.49
C ASP A 197 8.76 -4.03 -4.85
N ASP A 198 9.19 -2.79 -4.56
CA ASP A 198 8.33 -1.72 -4.06
C ASP A 198 7.25 -1.36 -5.11
N LYS A 199 7.65 -1.22 -6.38
CA LYS A 199 6.71 -0.98 -7.48
C LYS A 199 5.67 -2.09 -7.65
N ALA A 200 6.09 -3.35 -7.60
CA ALA A 200 5.17 -4.48 -7.72
C ALA A 200 4.17 -4.54 -6.55
N THR A 201 4.62 -4.16 -5.35
CA THR A 201 3.76 -4.05 -4.17
C THR A 201 2.72 -2.94 -4.38
N ASP A 202 3.14 -1.75 -4.81
CA ASP A 202 2.26 -0.63 -5.09
C ASP A 202 1.23 -0.95 -6.18
N ASP A 203 1.65 -1.59 -7.27
CA ASP A 203 0.76 -1.95 -8.37
C ASP A 203 -0.35 -2.92 -7.89
N ILE A 204 -0.02 -3.88 -7.01
CA ILE A 204 -1.02 -4.80 -6.42
C ILE A 204 -1.96 -4.09 -5.45
N LEU A 205 -1.44 -3.20 -4.61
CA LEU A 205 -2.25 -2.44 -3.67
C LEU A 205 -3.27 -1.56 -4.43
N ARG A 206 -2.88 -0.95 -5.54
CA ARG A 206 -3.78 -0.20 -6.44
C ARG A 206 -4.85 -1.09 -7.07
N GLU A 207 -4.46 -2.24 -7.60
CA GLU A 207 -5.40 -3.20 -8.21
C GLU A 207 -6.42 -3.73 -7.19
N LEU A 208 -5.95 -4.12 -6.00
CA LEU A 208 -6.81 -4.54 -4.90
C LEU A 208 -7.80 -3.45 -4.53
N TYR A 209 -7.39 -2.18 -4.52
CA TYR A 209 -8.33 -1.11 -4.26
C TYR A 209 -9.38 -0.98 -5.36
N ALA A 210 -8.95 -0.96 -6.64
CA ALA A 210 -9.84 -0.84 -7.79
C ALA A 210 -10.88 -1.96 -7.88
N ASN A 211 -10.52 -3.16 -7.41
CA ASN A 211 -11.39 -4.33 -7.45
C ASN A 211 -12.12 -4.63 -6.13
N GLY A 212 -12.06 -3.73 -5.14
CA GLY A 212 -12.80 -3.84 -3.88
C GLY A 212 -12.22 -4.85 -2.88
N GLY A 213 -10.90 -5.05 -2.90
CA GLY A 213 -10.16 -5.92 -2.00
C GLY A 213 -10.09 -7.37 -2.46
N ARG A 214 -10.42 -7.66 -3.72
CA ARG A 214 -10.48 -9.01 -4.28
C ARG A 214 -9.10 -9.48 -4.75
N LEU A 215 -8.35 -10.13 -3.86
CA LEU A 215 -7.02 -10.67 -4.19
C LEU A 215 -7.05 -11.75 -5.29
N ASP A 216 -8.14 -12.50 -5.39
CA ASP A 216 -8.37 -13.50 -6.44
C ASP A 216 -8.53 -12.87 -7.83
N ALA A 217 -8.99 -11.62 -7.89
CA ALA A 217 -9.16 -10.86 -9.13
C ALA A 217 -7.87 -10.20 -9.62
N VAL A 218 -6.83 -10.12 -8.78
CA VAL A 218 -5.53 -9.54 -9.16
C VAL A 218 -4.85 -10.42 -10.23
N PRO A 219 -4.38 -9.83 -11.35
CA PRO A 219 -3.69 -10.58 -12.40
C PRO A 219 -2.55 -11.45 -11.86
N ALA A 220 -2.44 -12.68 -12.38
CA ALA A 220 -1.46 -13.66 -11.90
C ALA A 220 -0.01 -13.16 -12.02
N ALA A 221 0.30 -12.37 -13.06
CA ALA A 221 1.62 -11.77 -13.25
C ALA A 221 1.99 -10.80 -12.12
N MET A 222 1.02 -10.01 -11.64
CA MET A 222 1.24 -9.08 -10.53
C MET A 222 1.44 -9.85 -9.22
N ARG A 223 0.56 -10.84 -8.93
CA ARG A 223 0.73 -11.72 -7.76
C ARG A 223 2.08 -12.44 -7.73
N ALA A 224 2.62 -12.79 -8.89
CA ALA A 224 3.94 -13.42 -9.01
C ALA A 224 5.13 -12.45 -8.85
N ALA A 225 4.89 -11.15 -9.03
CA ALA A 225 5.88 -10.09 -8.83
C ALA A 225 5.95 -9.60 -7.38
N LEU A 226 4.95 -9.91 -6.54
CA LEU A 226 4.92 -9.47 -5.15
C LEU A 226 6.10 -10.05 -4.34
N PRO A 227 6.87 -9.21 -3.63
CA PRO A 227 7.88 -9.68 -2.70
C PRO A 227 7.19 -10.44 -1.57
N GLY A 228 7.67 -11.65 -1.29
CA GLY A 228 6.91 -12.54 -0.42
C GLY A 228 6.92 -12.12 1.06
N ASP A 229 7.84 -11.25 1.50
CA ASP A 229 7.81 -10.58 2.80
C ASP A 229 6.68 -9.52 2.89
N LYS A 230 6.18 -9.01 1.75
CA LYS A 230 5.07 -8.06 1.67
C LYS A 230 3.70 -8.73 1.57
N LEU A 231 3.64 -10.05 1.35
CA LEU A 231 2.40 -10.80 1.16
C LEU A 231 1.40 -10.60 2.31
N SER A 232 1.85 -10.69 3.56
CA SER A 232 0.98 -10.52 4.73
C SER A 232 0.37 -9.12 4.81
N SER A 233 1.16 -8.09 4.46
CA SER A 233 0.70 -6.70 4.41
C SER A 233 -0.37 -6.52 3.32
N VAL A 234 -0.14 -7.08 2.13
CA VAL A 234 -1.09 -7.03 1.01
C VAL A 234 -2.40 -7.76 1.33
N MET A 235 -2.35 -8.92 1.99
CA MET A 235 -3.56 -9.65 2.40
C MET A 235 -4.37 -8.87 3.44
N ASN A 236 -3.70 -8.29 4.44
CA ASN A 236 -4.37 -7.45 5.44
C ASN A 236 -5.03 -6.22 4.79
N PHE A 237 -4.36 -5.63 3.79
CA PHE A 237 -4.90 -4.51 3.03
C PHE A 237 -6.15 -4.92 2.22
N ALA A 238 -6.09 -6.04 1.51
CA ALA A 238 -7.23 -6.59 0.76
C ALA A 238 -8.46 -6.77 1.67
N ASP A 239 -8.27 -7.35 2.86
CA ASP A 239 -9.33 -7.53 3.86
C ASP A 239 -9.92 -6.20 4.36
N GLN A 240 -9.08 -5.18 4.56
CA GLN A 240 -9.53 -3.85 4.97
C GLN A 240 -10.37 -3.17 3.88
N VAL A 241 -9.94 -3.24 2.62
CA VAL A 241 -10.69 -2.69 1.48
C VAL A 241 -12.03 -3.40 1.34
N ALA A 242 -12.04 -4.74 1.42
CA ALA A 242 -13.27 -5.53 1.33
C ALA A 242 -14.26 -5.22 2.46
N LYS A 243 -13.78 -4.91 3.67
CA LYS A 243 -14.65 -4.59 4.84
C LYS A 243 -15.20 -3.17 4.81
N ASN A 244 -14.39 -2.20 4.38
CA ASN A 244 -14.70 -0.79 4.56
C ASN A 244 -14.96 -0.04 3.25
N GLY A 245 -14.94 -0.72 2.09
CA GLY A 245 -15.02 -0.10 0.76
C GLY A 245 -13.75 0.63 0.31
N GLY A 246 -12.74 0.67 1.18
CA GLY A 246 -11.48 1.40 1.06
C GLY A 246 -11.63 2.94 1.10
N ALA A 247 -10.55 3.62 1.54
CA ALA A 247 -10.38 5.09 1.68
C ALA A 247 -11.60 5.92 2.08
N THR A 248 -11.61 6.42 3.31
CA THR A 248 -12.26 7.70 3.60
C THR A 248 -11.26 8.83 3.33
N HIS A 249 -11.74 10.00 2.91
CA HIS A 249 -10.96 11.23 3.07
C HIS A 249 -11.18 11.69 4.52
N SER A 250 -10.22 11.43 5.41
CA SER A 250 -10.17 12.03 6.73
C SER A 250 -9.35 13.32 6.66
N PRO A 251 -10.01 14.48 6.79
CA PRO A 251 -9.31 15.76 6.85
C PRO A 251 -8.34 15.82 8.05
N GLU A 252 -8.65 15.13 9.15
CA GLU A 252 -7.78 15.04 10.33
C GLU A 252 -6.48 14.31 10.01
N ALA A 253 -6.56 13.19 9.28
CA ALA A 253 -5.38 12.44 8.87
C ALA A 253 -4.53 13.23 7.88
N TRP A 254 -5.15 13.96 6.95
CA TRP A 254 -4.42 14.76 5.99
C TRP A 254 -3.74 15.98 6.63
N ALA A 255 -4.42 16.66 7.55
CA ALA A 255 -3.81 17.71 8.34
C ALA A 255 -2.64 17.19 9.17
N ALA A 256 -2.76 16.00 9.76
CA ALA A 256 -1.66 15.34 10.46
C ALA A 256 -0.46 15.09 9.53
N VAL A 257 -0.68 14.65 8.29
CA VAL A 257 0.38 14.51 7.28
C VAL A 257 1.05 15.85 6.98
N LEU A 258 0.27 16.91 6.75
CA LEU A 258 0.80 18.24 6.47
C LEU A 258 1.57 18.83 7.66
N SER A 259 1.26 18.41 8.89
CA SER A 259 1.97 18.78 10.11
C SER A 259 3.21 17.94 10.41
N LEU A 260 3.49 16.87 9.64
CA LEU A 260 4.71 16.08 9.84
C LEU A 260 5.96 16.96 9.57
N PRO A 261 6.95 16.95 10.48
CA PRO A 261 8.24 17.57 10.24
C PRO A 261 8.90 16.98 8.99
N ARG A 262 9.67 17.79 8.27
CA ARG A 262 10.39 17.33 7.06
C ARG A 262 11.33 16.17 7.39
N GLU A 263 11.93 16.16 8.58
CA GLU A 263 12.79 15.06 9.05
C GLU A 263 12.01 13.75 9.17
N GLN A 264 10.78 13.78 9.70
CA GLN A 264 9.93 12.59 9.79
C GLN A 264 9.49 12.09 8.42
N LEU A 265 9.17 13.00 7.49
CA LEU A 265 8.86 12.64 6.11
C LEU A 265 10.06 12.01 5.39
N ALA A 266 11.28 12.48 5.69
CA ALA A 266 12.52 11.95 5.12
C ALA A 266 12.92 10.56 5.69
N ASP A 267 12.38 10.18 6.85
CA ASP A 267 12.59 8.86 7.45
C ASP A 267 11.54 7.83 6.98
N MET A 268 10.45 8.27 6.33
CA MET A 268 9.35 7.40 5.87
C MET A 268 9.59 6.87 4.45
N THR A 269 9.37 5.58 4.24
CA THR A 269 9.21 5.06 2.87
C THR A 269 7.78 5.30 2.35
N PRO A 270 7.55 5.34 1.02
CA PRO A 270 6.20 5.37 0.45
C PRO A 270 5.31 4.23 0.97
N LEU A 271 5.89 3.05 1.22
CA LEU A 271 5.16 1.94 1.79
C LEU A 271 4.75 2.19 3.25
N ASP A 272 5.63 2.74 4.08
CA ASP A 272 5.30 3.09 5.47
C ASP A 272 4.16 4.12 5.51
N PHE A 273 4.26 5.14 4.66
CA PHE A 273 3.22 6.17 4.53
C PHE A 273 1.88 5.59 4.07
N TYR A 274 1.91 4.71 3.05
CA TYR A 274 0.72 4.03 2.59
C TYR A 274 0.09 3.20 3.71
N GLN A 275 0.86 2.36 4.40
CA GLN A 275 0.33 1.54 5.48
C GLN A 275 -0.27 2.37 6.61
N GLN A 276 0.37 3.50 6.95
CA GLN A 276 -0.08 4.37 8.02
C GLN A 276 -1.34 5.16 7.66
N PHE A 277 -1.39 5.77 6.47
CA PHE A 277 -2.41 6.76 6.13
C PHE A 277 -3.49 6.26 5.18
N ARG A 278 -3.27 5.17 4.44
CA ARG A 278 -4.26 4.61 3.50
C ARG A 278 -5.64 4.30 4.09
N PRO A 279 -5.77 3.86 5.37
CA PRO A 279 -7.09 3.66 5.96
C PRO A 279 -7.91 4.95 6.11
N MET A 280 -7.24 6.11 6.07
CA MET A 280 -7.80 7.43 6.38
C MET A 280 -7.66 8.43 5.23
N LEU A 281 -6.95 8.08 4.16
CA LEU A 281 -6.74 8.94 3.00
C LEU A 281 -7.20 8.24 1.71
N ASP A 282 -7.79 9.04 0.82
CA ASP A 282 -8.05 8.66 -0.57
C ASP A 282 -6.76 8.71 -1.43
N ASP A 283 -6.86 8.18 -2.64
CA ASP A 283 -5.74 8.06 -3.56
C ASP A 283 -5.15 9.42 -3.95
N ALA A 284 -5.96 10.49 -4.01
CA ALA A 284 -5.49 11.83 -4.32
C ALA A 284 -4.62 12.38 -3.19
N HIS A 285 -5.01 12.17 -1.93
CA HIS A 285 -4.24 12.59 -0.76
C HIS A 285 -3.00 11.74 -0.55
N LEU A 286 -3.02 10.46 -0.93
CA LEU A 286 -1.83 9.62 -0.94
C LEU A 286 -0.82 10.07 -1.99
N GLU A 287 -1.26 10.42 -3.20
CA GLU A 287 -0.37 10.97 -4.23
C GLU A 287 0.28 12.28 -3.76
N LYS A 288 -0.49 13.16 -3.10
CA LYS A 288 0.06 14.36 -2.44
C LYS A 288 1.09 13.98 -1.36
N GLY A 289 0.78 12.99 -0.52
CA GLY A 289 1.69 12.49 0.51
C GLY A 289 3.00 11.92 -0.03
N TYR A 290 2.94 11.13 -1.12
CA TYR A 290 4.14 10.63 -1.80
C TYR A 290 4.99 11.74 -2.38
N ALA A 291 4.36 12.79 -2.93
CA ALA A 291 5.09 13.96 -3.40
C ALA A 291 5.85 14.64 -2.26
N LEU A 292 5.23 14.78 -1.07
CA LEU A 292 5.89 15.33 0.13
C LEU A 292 7.10 14.49 0.57
N ILE A 293 6.99 13.16 0.55
CA ILE A 293 8.11 12.25 0.87
C ILE A 293 9.23 12.37 -0.17
N ALA A 294 8.88 12.41 -1.47
CA ALA A 294 9.86 12.57 -2.54
C ALA A 294 10.64 13.89 -2.40
N ASP A 295 9.98 14.99 -2.02
CA ASP A 295 10.66 16.26 -1.72
C ASP A 295 11.54 16.16 -0.48
N ALA A 296 11.05 15.54 0.59
CA ALA A 296 11.84 15.32 1.80
C ALA A 296 13.13 14.54 1.50
N HIS A 297 13.09 13.58 0.57
CA HIS A 297 14.23 12.82 0.06
C HIS A 297 15.08 13.56 -1.00
N GLY A 298 14.64 14.71 -1.52
CA GLY A 298 15.31 15.43 -2.60
C GLY A 298 15.17 14.77 -3.99
N SER A 299 14.13 13.94 -4.19
CA SER A 299 13.85 13.20 -5.43
C SER A 299 12.52 13.61 -6.10
N ALA A 300 11.98 14.79 -5.78
CA ALA A 300 10.76 15.30 -6.39
C ALA A 300 10.92 15.54 -7.91
N SER A 301 9.91 15.13 -8.69
CA SER A 301 9.80 15.42 -10.12
C SER A 301 9.07 16.75 -10.34
N ASP A 302 9.08 17.31 -11.56
CA ASP A 302 8.30 18.52 -11.88
C ASP A 302 6.81 18.38 -11.53
N LYS A 303 6.23 17.20 -11.76
CA LYS A 303 4.86 16.87 -11.35
C LYS A 303 4.71 16.84 -9.83
N HIS A 304 5.68 16.29 -9.11
CA HIS A 304 5.67 16.33 -7.64
C HIS A 304 5.76 17.77 -7.14
N LEU A 305 6.63 18.60 -7.70
CA LEU A 305 6.80 20.01 -7.32
C LEU A 305 5.50 20.80 -7.52
N GLU A 306 4.76 20.53 -8.60
CA GLU A 306 3.43 21.10 -8.80
C GLU A 306 2.44 20.70 -7.69
N ILE A 307 2.36 19.41 -7.37
CA ILE A 307 1.47 18.85 -6.34
C ILE A 307 1.84 19.38 -4.94
N ILE A 308 3.14 19.39 -4.60
CA ILE A 308 3.67 19.94 -3.34
C ILE A 308 3.33 21.41 -3.27
N SER A 309 3.51 22.16 -4.35
CA SER A 309 3.23 23.59 -4.34
C SER A 309 1.80 23.85 -3.91
N VAL A 310 0.81 23.11 -4.44
CA VAL A 310 -0.61 23.23 -4.07
C VAL A 310 -0.85 22.85 -2.61
N ALA A 311 -0.32 21.71 -2.15
CA ALA A 311 -0.49 21.25 -0.77
C ALA A 311 0.16 22.21 0.25
N SER A 312 1.38 22.68 -0.04
CA SER A 312 2.08 23.70 0.74
C SER A 312 1.33 25.03 0.73
N ARG A 313 0.78 25.47 -0.40
CA ARG A 313 -0.01 26.71 -0.49
C ARG A 313 -1.25 26.65 0.39
N VAL A 314 -2.00 25.54 0.37
CA VAL A 314 -3.17 25.34 1.24
C VAL A 314 -2.75 25.33 2.72
N LYS A 315 -1.61 24.72 3.04
CA LYS A 315 -1.05 24.72 4.40
C LYS A 315 -0.61 26.11 4.85
N ASP A 316 0.15 26.83 4.03
CA ASP A 316 0.67 28.17 4.34
C ASP A 316 -0.48 29.17 4.49
N ALA A 317 -1.45 29.10 3.60
CA ALA A 317 -2.74 29.79 3.71
C ALA A 317 -3.41 29.53 5.06
N ALA A 318 -3.51 28.26 5.45
CA ALA A 318 -4.12 27.89 6.71
C ALA A 318 -3.33 28.40 7.94
N ILE A 319 -2.00 28.44 7.87
CA ILE A 319 -1.16 29.00 8.94
C ILE A 319 -1.34 30.52 9.05
N ILE A 320 -1.27 31.24 7.93
CA ILE A 320 -1.42 32.70 7.87
C ILE A 320 -2.75 33.14 8.49
N ASN A 321 -3.81 32.35 8.27
CA ASN A 321 -5.15 32.65 8.77
C ASN A 321 -5.46 32.02 10.13
N GLY A 322 -4.45 31.48 10.83
CA GLY A 322 -4.59 30.88 12.16
C GLY A 322 -5.45 29.61 12.19
N LEU A 323 -5.73 29.01 11.04
CA LEU A 323 -6.47 27.74 10.92
C LEU A 323 -5.57 26.55 11.32
N LEU A 324 -4.27 26.66 11.08
CA LEU A 324 -3.24 25.74 11.57
C LEU A 324 -2.20 26.51 12.40
N PRO A 325 -1.57 25.88 13.41
CA PRO A 325 -0.49 26.52 14.14
C PRO A 325 0.76 26.62 13.27
N GLU A 326 1.54 27.69 13.46
CA GLU A 326 2.86 27.86 12.81
C GLU A 326 3.84 26.76 13.26
N LYS A 327 3.72 26.31 14.53
CA LYS A 327 4.54 25.24 15.12
C LYS A 327 3.70 24.36 16.04
N GLY A 328 4.01 23.06 16.06
CA GLY A 328 3.33 22.08 16.91
C GLY A 328 2.13 21.41 16.25
N THR A 329 1.42 20.59 17.01
CA THR A 329 0.27 19.82 16.50
C THR A 329 -1.01 20.64 16.62
N PRO A 330 -1.82 20.77 15.55
CA PRO A 330 -3.11 21.46 15.61
C PRO A 330 -4.06 20.77 16.60
N ASP A 331 -4.84 21.57 17.33
CA ASP A 331 -5.91 21.05 18.18
C ASP A 331 -7.16 20.64 17.35
N LYS A 332 -8.16 20.05 18.02
CA LYS A 332 -9.37 19.56 17.35
C LYS A 332 -10.17 20.66 16.64
N ALA A 333 -10.20 21.88 17.17
CA ALA A 333 -10.94 22.99 16.58
C ALA A 333 -10.20 23.54 15.35
N GLN A 334 -8.87 23.65 15.42
CA GLN A 334 -8.00 24.00 14.29
C GLN A 334 -8.14 22.98 13.16
N LEU A 335 -8.09 21.68 13.48
CA LEU A 335 -8.33 20.60 12.51
C LEU A 335 -9.70 20.71 11.83
N GLN A 336 -10.76 21.03 12.59
CA GLN A 336 -12.09 21.21 12.03
C GLN A 336 -12.18 22.40 11.07
N LYS A 337 -11.56 23.53 11.41
CA LYS A 337 -11.51 24.73 10.55
C LYS A 337 -10.68 24.48 9.29
N PHE A 338 -9.52 23.84 9.42
CA PHE A 338 -8.69 23.45 8.28
C PHE A 338 -9.43 22.50 7.33
N SER A 339 -10.12 21.51 7.89
CA SER A 339 -10.99 20.57 7.18
C SER A 339 -12.11 21.28 6.39
N GLN A 340 -12.71 22.33 6.95
CA GLN A 340 -13.69 23.15 6.25
C GLN A 340 -13.06 23.97 5.13
N PHE A 341 -11.89 24.56 5.38
CA PHE A 341 -11.14 25.33 4.39
C PHE A 341 -10.79 24.47 3.17
N GLU A 342 -10.24 23.29 3.40
CA GLU A 342 -9.84 22.36 2.33
C GLU A 342 -11.04 21.95 1.47
N ARG A 343 -12.17 21.59 2.10
CA ARG A 343 -13.42 21.31 1.36
C ARG A 343 -13.86 22.49 0.51
N ALA A 344 -13.76 23.70 1.05
CA ALA A 344 -14.14 24.90 0.32
C ALA A 344 -13.21 25.12 -0.88
N VAL A 345 -11.89 24.90 -0.73
CA VAL A 345 -10.90 24.95 -1.82
C VAL A 345 -11.24 23.90 -2.89
N ASP A 346 -11.45 22.65 -2.50
CA ASP A 346 -11.81 21.57 -3.41
C ASP A 346 -13.11 21.86 -4.17
N ASP A 347 -14.15 22.34 -3.49
CA ASP A 347 -15.41 22.73 -4.12
C ASP A 347 -15.23 23.91 -5.09
N ARG A 348 -14.35 24.85 -4.76
CA ARG A 348 -14.04 25.98 -5.64
C ARG A 348 -13.28 25.54 -6.88
N VAL A 349 -12.29 24.66 -6.72
CA VAL A 349 -11.55 24.05 -7.84
C VAL A 349 -12.50 23.25 -8.72
N ARG A 350 -13.32 22.36 -8.14
CA ARG A 350 -14.32 21.58 -8.90
C ARG A 350 -15.26 22.47 -9.69
N ARG A 351 -15.77 23.54 -9.08
CA ARG A 351 -16.62 24.52 -9.78
C ARG A 351 -15.86 25.19 -10.91
N PHE A 352 -14.68 25.73 -10.65
CA PHE A 352 -13.85 26.37 -11.68
C PHE A 352 -13.59 25.45 -12.89
N GLU A 353 -13.25 24.19 -12.63
CA GLU A 353 -13.05 23.20 -13.69
C GLU A 353 -14.33 22.93 -14.49
N GLN A 354 -15.49 22.90 -13.84
CA GLN A 354 -16.77 22.68 -14.52
C GLN A 354 -17.28 23.92 -15.24
N THR A 355 -17.14 25.11 -14.67
CA THR A 355 -17.73 26.35 -15.17
C THR A 355 -16.79 27.08 -16.12
N ASP A 356 -15.59 27.42 -15.65
CA ASP A 356 -14.63 28.26 -16.37
C ASP A 356 -13.91 27.46 -17.44
N LEU A 357 -13.59 26.19 -17.14
CA LEU A 357 -12.92 25.28 -18.07
C LEU A 357 -13.90 24.38 -18.84
N ALA A 358 -15.21 24.52 -18.59
CA ALA A 358 -16.28 23.74 -19.23
C ALA A 358 -16.05 22.20 -19.14
N GLY A 359 -15.35 21.73 -18.11
CA GLY A 359 -14.96 20.33 -17.93
C GLY A 359 -13.92 19.80 -18.94
N LYS A 360 -13.35 20.65 -19.80
CA LYS A 360 -12.44 20.22 -20.88
C LYS A 360 -11.06 19.82 -20.38
N ARG A 361 -10.62 20.40 -19.28
CA ARG A 361 -9.32 20.12 -18.64
C ARG A 361 -9.37 20.45 -17.15
N LYS A 362 -8.38 19.92 -16.42
CA LYS A 362 -8.12 20.27 -15.02
C LYS A 362 -7.49 21.66 -14.90
N ALA A 363 -7.65 22.27 -13.73
CA ALA A 363 -6.99 23.54 -13.39
C ALA A 363 -5.46 23.33 -13.36
N ASN A 364 -4.71 24.26 -13.94
CA ASN A 364 -3.24 24.25 -13.86
C ASN A 364 -2.76 24.92 -12.57
N SER A 365 -1.47 24.83 -12.26
CA SER A 365 -0.91 25.37 -11.01
C SER A 365 -1.07 26.88 -10.82
N GLN A 366 -1.09 27.69 -11.89
CA GLN A 366 -1.35 29.14 -11.77
C GLN A 366 -2.82 29.41 -11.43
N GLU A 367 -3.74 28.65 -12.02
CA GLU A 367 -5.17 28.75 -11.73
C GLU A 367 -5.50 28.28 -10.31
N LEU A 368 -4.89 27.18 -9.88
CA LEU A 368 -4.99 26.69 -8.50
C LEU A 368 -4.45 27.72 -7.50
N GLN A 369 -3.33 28.37 -7.81
CA GLN A 369 -2.80 29.45 -6.98
C GLN A 369 -3.81 30.59 -6.83
N LEU A 370 -4.36 31.07 -7.95
CA LEU A 370 -5.31 32.17 -7.91
C LEU A 370 -6.56 31.80 -7.11
N ILE A 371 -7.03 30.56 -7.22
CA ILE A 371 -8.17 30.05 -6.46
C ILE A 371 -7.86 30.08 -4.96
N ILE A 372 -6.72 29.51 -4.54
CA ILE A 372 -6.32 29.45 -3.14
C ILE A 372 -6.11 30.86 -2.58
N ASP A 373 -5.36 31.72 -3.29
CA ASP A 373 -5.11 33.10 -2.88
C ASP A 373 -6.41 33.88 -2.73
N THR A 374 -7.35 33.73 -3.67
CA THR A 374 -8.66 34.40 -3.59
C THR A 374 -9.44 33.93 -2.38
N MET A 375 -9.44 32.63 -2.08
CA MET A 375 -10.19 32.08 -0.94
C MET A 375 -9.59 32.47 0.41
N VAL A 376 -8.29 32.67 0.47
CA VAL A 376 -7.59 33.19 1.64
C VAL A 376 -7.92 34.66 1.86
N LEU A 377 -7.90 35.44 0.78
CA LEU A 377 -8.16 36.89 0.82
C LEU A 377 -9.66 37.21 0.93
N ASP A 378 -10.53 36.24 0.71
CA ASP A 378 -11.98 36.38 0.89
C ASP A 378 -12.34 36.27 2.38
N THR A 379 -12.00 37.32 3.11
CA THR A 379 -12.29 37.48 4.53
C THR A 379 -13.45 38.44 4.76
N ALA A 380 -14.16 38.24 5.86
CA ALA A 380 -15.11 39.21 6.39
C ALA A 380 -14.94 39.33 7.91
N LYS A 381 -15.39 40.48 8.44
CA LYS A 381 -15.37 40.75 9.87
C LYS A 381 -16.47 39.97 10.56
N VAL A 382 -16.10 39.28 11.63
CA VAL A 382 -17.03 38.53 12.47
C VAL A 382 -17.06 39.19 13.85
N PRO A 383 -18.22 39.68 14.33
CA PRO A 383 -18.31 40.28 15.65
C PRO A 383 -17.98 39.28 16.77
N GLU A 384 -16.95 39.57 17.56
CA GLU A 384 -16.58 38.83 18.76
C GLU A 384 -16.51 39.76 19.99
N TRP A 385 -16.33 39.19 21.18
CA TRP A 385 -16.28 40.00 22.39
C TRP A 385 -15.04 40.91 22.39
N PHE A 386 -15.28 42.21 22.19
CA PHE A 386 -14.29 43.31 22.09
C PHE A 386 -13.47 43.41 20.80
N THR A 387 -13.67 42.53 19.82
CA THR A 387 -12.89 42.54 18.57
C THR A 387 -13.72 42.06 17.39
N ASP A 388 -13.39 42.55 16.20
CA ASP A 388 -14.00 42.11 14.94
C ASP A 388 -12.92 41.53 14.02
N PRO A 389 -12.44 40.30 14.28
CA PRO A 389 -11.42 39.66 13.49
C PRO A 389 -11.89 39.45 12.04
N ASP A 390 -10.96 39.62 11.11
CA ASP A 390 -11.13 39.18 9.73
C ASP A 390 -10.94 37.66 9.67
N ILE A 391 -12.00 36.95 9.33
CA ILE A 391 -12.01 35.49 9.23
C ILE A 391 -12.28 35.10 7.77
N PRO A 392 -11.58 34.11 7.19
CA PRO A 392 -11.90 33.61 5.86
C PRO A 392 -13.34 33.10 5.81
N VAL A 393 -14.11 33.61 4.86
CA VAL A 393 -15.54 33.28 4.70
C VAL A 393 -15.74 31.78 4.51
N ALA A 394 -14.77 31.11 3.88
CA ALA A 394 -14.73 29.67 3.65
C ALA A 394 -14.75 28.79 4.92
N VAL A 395 -14.40 29.35 6.09
CA VAL A 395 -14.33 28.59 7.37
C VAL A 395 -15.28 29.11 8.44
N MET A 396 -16.12 30.08 8.12
CA MET A 396 -17.09 30.62 9.06
C MET A 396 -18.17 29.59 9.38
N THR A 397 -18.58 29.52 10.65
CA THR A 397 -19.78 28.76 11.03
C THR A 397 -21.05 29.44 10.50
N PRO A 398 -22.20 28.74 10.45
CA PRO A 398 -23.47 29.37 10.08
C PRO A 398 -23.82 30.61 10.92
N ASP A 399 -23.52 30.57 12.22
CA ASP A 399 -23.76 31.69 13.14
C ASP A 399 -22.81 32.86 12.82
N GLN A 400 -21.53 32.58 12.58
CA GLN A 400 -20.57 33.61 12.17
C GLN A 400 -20.96 34.25 10.83
N LEU A 401 -21.41 33.45 9.85
CA LEU A 401 -21.89 33.95 8.57
C LEU A 401 -23.13 34.84 8.70
N ALA A 402 -23.99 34.59 9.68
CA ALA A 402 -25.21 35.37 9.88
C ALA A 402 -24.91 36.84 10.26
N ASP A 403 -23.84 37.04 11.03
CA ASP A 403 -23.40 38.34 11.53
C ASP A 403 -22.17 38.92 10.83
N ALA A 404 -21.54 38.15 9.94
CA ALA A 404 -20.39 38.60 9.17
C ALA A 404 -20.71 39.83 8.33
N TYR A 405 -19.74 40.73 8.24
CA TYR A 405 -19.86 41.97 7.48
C TYR A 405 -18.54 42.39 6.84
N VAL A 406 -18.64 43.25 5.84
CA VAL A 406 -17.50 43.96 5.24
C VAL A 406 -17.72 45.46 5.35
N VAL A 407 -16.66 46.26 5.23
CA VAL A 407 -16.75 47.72 5.33
C VAL A 407 -16.63 48.32 3.94
N VAL A 408 -17.65 49.06 3.51
CA VAL A 408 -17.69 49.76 2.22
C VAL A 408 -17.91 51.24 2.50
N ASP A 409 -16.96 52.08 2.09
CA ASP A 409 -17.00 53.54 2.30
C ASP A 409 -17.23 53.97 3.78
N GLY A 410 -16.79 53.14 4.73
CA GLY A 410 -16.97 53.38 6.17
C GLY A 410 -18.26 52.81 6.77
N ASP A 411 -19.16 52.29 5.94
CA ASP A 411 -20.40 51.65 6.38
C ASP A 411 -20.25 50.12 6.47
N GLU A 412 -20.83 49.53 7.51
CA GLU A 412 -20.94 48.07 7.64
C GLU A 412 -21.99 47.52 6.67
N VAL A 413 -21.58 46.53 5.88
CA VAL A 413 -22.44 45.79 4.96
C VAL A 413 -22.45 44.34 5.39
N LYS A 414 -23.54 43.90 6.04
CA LYS A 414 -23.74 42.49 6.40
C LYS A 414 -23.76 41.62 5.15
N LEU A 415 -23.06 40.49 5.16
CA LEU A 415 -23.01 39.57 4.01
C LEU A 415 -24.40 39.03 3.66
N THR A 416 -25.23 38.82 4.69
CA THR A 416 -26.63 38.36 4.59
C THR A 416 -27.58 39.41 4.03
N SER A 417 -27.18 40.69 3.99
CA SER A 417 -28.01 41.76 3.40
C SER A 417 -27.97 41.79 1.87
N ILE A 418 -26.98 41.13 1.25
CA ILE A 418 -26.82 41.06 -0.19
C ILE A 418 -27.65 39.88 -0.73
N PRO A 419 -28.67 40.12 -1.57
CA PRO A 419 -29.50 39.05 -2.11
C PRO A 419 -28.68 38.03 -2.91
N THR A 420 -28.99 36.74 -2.76
CA THR A 420 -28.26 35.65 -3.46
C THR A 420 -28.30 35.80 -4.99
N SER A 421 -29.42 36.31 -5.52
CA SER A 421 -29.58 36.64 -6.95
C SER A 421 -28.57 37.71 -7.41
N GLN A 422 -28.45 38.80 -6.66
CA GLN A 422 -27.52 39.89 -6.95
C GLN A 422 -26.07 39.44 -6.79
N ARG A 423 -25.78 38.67 -5.74
CA ARG A 423 -24.48 38.04 -5.51
C ARG A 423 -24.05 37.21 -6.71
N ALA A 424 -24.94 36.35 -7.24
CA ALA A 424 -24.65 35.53 -8.41
C ALA A 424 -24.37 36.38 -9.67
N VAL A 425 -25.14 37.44 -9.90
CA VAL A 425 -24.94 38.36 -11.03
C VAL A 425 -23.60 39.08 -10.93
N ILE A 426 -23.26 39.60 -9.75
CA ILE A 426 -21.99 40.31 -9.52
C ILE A 426 -20.81 39.36 -9.67
N ALA A 427 -20.88 38.17 -9.06
CA ALA A 427 -19.86 37.14 -9.19
C ALA A 427 -19.62 36.76 -10.66
N SER A 428 -20.69 36.56 -11.44
CA SER A 428 -20.58 36.28 -12.88
C SER A 428 -19.87 37.41 -13.65
N LYS A 429 -20.15 38.67 -13.31
CA LYS A 429 -19.48 39.83 -13.94
C LYS A 429 -18.01 39.95 -13.55
N LEU A 430 -17.68 39.68 -12.29
CA LEU A 430 -16.29 39.66 -11.81
C LEU A 430 -15.49 38.57 -12.51
N GLN A 431 -16.07 37.37 -12.59
CA GLN A 431 -15.51 36.22 -13.29
C GLN A 431 -15.24 36.52 -14.77
N ALA A 432 -16.21 37.09 -15.49
CA ALA A 432 -16.07 37.46 -16.90
C ALA A 432 -14.96 38.50 -17.15
N ARG A 433 -14.53 39.23 -16.11
CA ARG A 433 -13.46 40.23 -16.17
C ARG A 433 -12.13 39.72 -15.58
N GLY A 434 -12.06 38.45 -15.17
CA GLY A 434 -10.89 37.88 -14.50
C GLY A 434 -10.56 38.56 -13.16
N MET A 435 -11.55 39.19 -12.51
CA MET A 435 -11.36 39.83 -11.21
C MET A 435 -11.61 38.83 -10.07
N PRO A 436 -10.90 38.98 -8.93
CA PRO A 436 -11.17 38.20 -7.73
C PRO A 436 -12.63 38.34 -7.29
N ILE A 437 -13.22 37.23 -6.87
CA ILE A 437 -14.59 37.19 -6.34
C ILE A 437 -14.48 37.09 -4.83
N THR A 438 -14.56 38.24 -4.16
CA THR A 438 -14.56 38.35 -2.70
C THR A 438 -15.81 39.04 -2.20
N GLU A 439 -16.19 38.80 -0.95
CA GLU A 439 -17.31 39.44 -0.27
C GLU A 439 -17.17 40.96 -0.27
N GLN A 440 -15.96 41.46 -0.01
CA GLN A 440 -15.64 42.90 -0.11
C GLN A 440 -16.01 43.45 -1.48
N ARG A 441 -15.57 42.79 -2.56
CA ARG A 441 -15.79 43.27 -3.92
C ARG A 441 -17.26 43.17 -4.34
N ILE A 442 -17.96 42.13 -3.88
CA ILE A 442 -19.39 41.96 -4.11
C ILE A 442 -20.16 43.09 -3.42
N ALA A 443 -19.84 43.40 -2.16
CA ALA A 443 -20.47 44.47 -1.41
C ALA A 443 -20.24 45.85 -2.06
N GLU A 444 -19.00 46.17 -2.44
CA GLU A 444 -18.66 47.42 -3.14
C GLU A 444 -19.53 47.62 -4.39
N LEU A 445 -19.63 46.60 -5.24
CA LEU A 445 -20.39 46.68 -6.49
C LEU A 445 -21.90 46.73 -6.25
N TRP A 446 -22.40 46.05 -5.22
CA TRP A 446 -23.81 46.10 -4.84
C TRP A 446 -24.20 47.47 -4.26
N VAL A 447 -23.35 48.05 -3.40
CA VAL A 447 -23.54 49.40 -2.84
C VAL A 447 -23.46 50.45 -3.95
N ALA A 448 -22.46 50.38 -4.83
CA ALA A 448 -22.32 51.28 -5.97
C ALA A 448 -23.51 51.20 -6.96
N ALA A 449 -24.19 50.05 -7.02
CA ALA A 449 -25.40 49.85 -7.82
C ALA A 449 -26.70 50.32 -7.13
N GLY A 450 -26.62 50.89 -5.92
CA GLY A 450 -27.80 51.37 -5.19
C GLY A 450 -28.56 50.29 -4.43
N ARG A 451 -27.88 49.21 -4.02
CA ARG A 451 -28.43 48.11 -3.20
C ARG A 451 -29.71 47.46 -3.77
N PRO A 452 -29.70 47.03 -5.05
CA PRO A 452 -30.86 46.38 -5.66
C PRO A 452 -31.24 45.09 -4.91
N GLN A 453 -32.54 44.79 -4.85
CA GLN A 453 -33.09 43.58 -4.23
C GLN A 453 -32.99 42.35 -5.15
#